data_AF-A0A2E3H936-F1
#
_entry.id   AF-A0A2E3H936-F1
#
_cell.length_a   1.000
_cell.length_b   1.000
_cell.length_c   1.000
_cell.angle_alpha   90.00
_cell.angle_beta   90.00
_cell.angle_gamma   90.00
#
_symmetry.space_group_name_H-M   'P 1'
#
loop_
_entity.id
_entity.type
_entity.pdbx_description
1 polymer ?
#
loop_
_entity_poly.entity_id
_entity_poly.type
_entity_poly.pdbx_seq_one_letter_code
_entity_poly.pdbx_strand_id
1 'polypeptide(L)'
;ARIPYLQTEVFRFYEGPIDDEDGPEGLLNAWPMDEAYIDYVEGDASAGVVNNATDYPEIDVKLIESLNEKDGEANISCGYHAIEFLLWGQDLSADGPGARPHTDYTTGENAERRSEYLRAVTGFLVAKLEEVEAEWAPGKENYRSGFLKMPSLEAIEKIMTGMSMLSGFEMASERLNVAYDTKAQEDEHSCFSDTTHNDMIYDLTGIANVWSGSYGDLSGPGLEALAGQIAPDLSTSLGAKIKASVEAAKAIPVPFDQAILGEDDAPGRRAILNTIETLEDQAELLVALGKEMGFGVPISEGEE
;
A
#
# COMPACT_ATOMS: atom_id res chain seq x y z
N ALA A 1 12.66 -3.33 -0.11
CA ALA A 1 12.07 -2.27 0.74
C ALA A 1 10.56 -2.41 0.78
N ARG A 2 9.89 -2.47 -0.38
CA ARG A 2 8.43 -2.58 -0.51
C ARG A 2 7.79 -3.79 0.20
N ILE A 3 8.31 -5.01 0.00
CA ILE A 3 7.70 -6.25 0.54
C ILE A 3 7.48 -6.23 2.08
N PRO A 4 8.45 -5.83 2.92
CA PRO A 4 8.19 -5.66 4.34
C PRO A 4 7.15 -4.59 4.66
N TYR A 5 7.12 -3.48 3.92
CA TYR A 5 6.16 -2.40 4.12
C TYR A 5 4.72 -2.83 3.84
N LEU A 6 4.47 -3.55 2.74
CA LEU A 6 3.16 -4.10 2.39
C LEU A 6 2.58 -4.96 3.53
N GLN A 7 3.41 -5.81 4.14
CA GLN A 7 3.00 -6.61 5.29
C GLN A 7 2.67 -5.80 6.55
N THR A 8 3.00 -4.51 6.58
CA THR A 8 2.66 -3.58 7.66
C THR A 8 1.44 -2.72 7.37
N GLU A 9 0.90 -2.71 6.16
CA GLU A 9 -0.29 -1.89 5.84
C GLU A 9 -1.53 -2.29 6.66
N VAL A 10 -1.57 -3.52 7.19
CA VAL A 10 -2.62 -3.99 8.13
C VAL A 10 -2.67 -3.17 9.42
N PHE A 11 -1.64 -2.36 9.67
CA PHE A 11 -1.52 -1.48 10.83
C PHE A 11 -1.97 -0.03 10.54
N ARG A 12 -2.70 0.21 9.44
CA ARG A 12 -3.34 1.49 9.10
C ARG A 12 -4.82 1.51 9.54
N PHE A 13 -5.50 2.63 9.29
CA PHE A 13 -6.93 2.91 9.44
C PHE A 13 -7.45 3.05 10.88
N TYR A 14 -6.58 3.26 11.86
CA TYR A 14 -6.98 3.41 13.26
C TYR A 14 -6.31 4.57 13.99
N GLU A 15 -5.81 5.55 13.24
CA GLU A 15 -5.11 6.73 13.78
C GLU A 15 -3.87 6.31 14.58
N GLY A 16 -3.07 5.44 13.99
CA GLY A 16 -1.76 5.05 14.51
C GLY A 16 -0.65 5.95 13.98
N PRO A 17 0.62 5.65 14.31
CA PRO A 17 1.76 6.50 13.94
C PRO A 17 1.96 6.73 12.44
N ILE A 18 1.37 5.88 11.61
CA ILE A 18 1.52 5.96 10.15
C ILE A 18 0.42 6.82 9.52
N ASP A 19 -0.76 6.89 10.15
CA ASP A 19 -2.02 7.36 9.57
C ASP A 19 -2.84 8.26 10.51
N ASP A 20 -2.26 8.76 11.60
CA ASP A 20 -2.83 9.86 12.39
C ASP A 20 -2.69 11.21 11.66
N GLU A 21 -3.13 12.31 12.30
CA GLU A 21 -3.09 13.66 11.71
C GLU A 21 -1.68 14.09 11.27
N ASP A 22 -0.63 13.59 11.95
CA ASP A 22 0.77 13.89 11.66
C ASP A 22 1.49 12.70 10.96
N GLY A 23 0.74 11.66 10.59
CA GLY A 23 1.24 10.39 10.07
C GLY A 23 1.80 10.49 8.65
N PRO A 24 2.91 9.79 8.34
CA PRO A 24 3.59 9.92 7.05
C PRO A 24 2.98 9.07 5.91
N GLU A 25 1.79 8.47 6.01
CA GLU A 25 1.28 7.57 4.97
C GLU A 25 1.25 8.20 3.57
N GLY A 26 0.70 9.41 3.44
CA GLY A 26 0.69 10.15 2.16
C GLY A 26 2.10 10.52 1.66
N LEU A 27 3.11 10.51 2.54
CA LEU A 27 4.52 10.75 2.19
C LEU A 27 5.27 9.45 1.86
N LEU A 28 4.72 8.30 2.20
CA LEU A 28 5.31 6.99 1.98
C LEU A 28 4.72 6.33 0.74
N ASN A 29 3.41 6.38 0.54
CA ASN A 29 2.67 5.45 -0.30
C ASN A 29 1.46 6.07 -1.02
N ALA A 30 1.45 7.38 -1.22
CA ALA A 30 0.36 8.04 -1.94
C ALA A 30 0.27 7.59 -3.42
N TRP A 31 -0.98 7.46 -3.88
CA TRP A 31 -1.40 7.09 -5.23
C TRP A 31 -2.82 7.62 -5.47
N PRO A 32 -3.24 8.02 -6.69
CA PRO A 32 -2.52 7.98 -7.99
C PRO A 32 -1.44 9.06 -8.15
N MET A 33 -0.62 8.96 -9.19
CA MET A 33 0.51 9.87 -9.44
C MET A 33 0.50 10.48 -10.85
N ASP A 34 0.67 11.80 -10.94
CA ASP A 34 1.02 12.52 -12.17
C ASP A 34 2.52 12.41 -12.41
N GLU A 35 2.90 11.51 -13.29
CA GLU A 35 4.29 11.25 -13.71
C GLU A 35 5.01 12.51 -14.21
N ALA A 36 4.29 13.38 -14.94
CA ALA A 36 4.81 14.61 -15.51
C ALA A 36 5.13 15.66 -14.45
N TYR A 37 4.72 15.44 -13.20
CA TYR A 37 5.08 16.27 -12.06
C TYR A 37 6.55 16.13 -11.69
N ILE A 38 7.11 14.91 -11.78
CA ILE A 38 8.49 14.63 -11.35
C ILE A 38 9.48 14.77 -12.51
N ASP A 39 9.24 14.11 -13.63
CA ASP A 39 10.19 14.02 -14.75
C ASP A 39 9.48 13.94 -16.10
N TYR A 40 10.23 13.76 -17.17
CA TYR A 40 9.70 13.68 -18.52
C TYR A 40 8.74 12.50 -18.71
N VAL A 41 7.82 12.67 -19.65
CA VAL A 41 6.87 11.65 -20.11
C VAL A 41 6.86 11.59 -21.64
N GLU A 42 6.28 10.54 -22.22
CA GLU A 42 6.03 10.43 -23.65
C GLU A 42 5.19 11.63 -24.12
N GLY A 43 5.73 12.36 -25.10
CA GLY A 43 5.10 13.57 -25.63
C GLY A 43 5.54 14.87 -24.94
N ASP A 44 6.20 14.82 -23.77
CA ASP A 44 6.76 16.01 -23.12
C ASP A 44 8.12 15.72 -22.44
N ALA A 45 9.19 15.93 -23.21
CA ALA A 45 10.57 15.80 -22.73
C ALA A 45 10.99 16.88 -21.72
N SER A 46 10.20 17.95 -21.57
CA SER A 46 10.50 19.09 -20.71
C SER A 46 9.72 19.11 -19.40
N ALA A 47 8.82 18.15 -19.20
CA ALA A 47 7.98 18.05 -18.02
C ALA A 47 8.77 17.81 -16.73
N GLY A 48 8.15 18.19 -15.61
CA GLY A 48 8.60 17.82 -14.28
C GLY A 48 9.73 18.65 -13.69
N VAL A 49 9.87 18.50 -12.37
CA VAL A 49 10.90 19.17 -11.55
C VAL A 49 12.31 18.88 -12.04
N VAL A 50 12.58 17.66 -12.51
CA VAL A 50 13.90 17.25 -13.02
C VAL A 50 14.33 18.13 -14.20
N ASN A 51 13.40 18.51 -15.09
CA ASN A 51 13.70 19.25 -16.31
C ASN A 51 13.52 20.77 -16.18
N ASN A 52 13.01 21.26 -15.04
CA ASN A 52 12.80 22.69 -14.78
C ASN A 52 13.79 23.28 -13.75
N ALA A 53 15.04 23.49 -14.17
CA ALA A 53 16.06 24.12 -13.33
C ALA A 53 15.86 25.62 -13.08
N THR A 54 14.95 26.27 -13.80
CA THR A 54 14.67 27.71 -13.61
C THR A 54 13.85 27.94 -12.36
N ASP A 55 12.79 27.16 -12.18
CA ASP A 55 11.91 27.27 -11.02
C ASP A 55 12.41 26.41 -9.84
N TYR A 56 13.13 25.32 -10.14
CA TYR A 56 13.70 24.39 -9.15
C TYR A 56 15.23 24.31 -9.28
N PRO A 57 15.98 25.36 -8.91
CA PRO A 57 17.43 25.40 -9.11
C PRO A 57 18.19 24.36 -8.28
N GLU A 58 17.65 23.94 -7.13
CA GLU A 58 18.22 22.93 -6.24
C GLU A 58 17.21 21.82 -6.01
N ILE A 59 17.63 20.56 -6.08
CA ILE A 59 16.79 19.40 -5.74
C ILE A 59 17.29 18.82 -4.42
N ASP A 60 16.52 19.03 -3.36
CA ASP A 60 16.80 18.49 -2.04
C ASP A 60 15.52 17.94 -1.38
N VAL A 61 15.68 17.37 -0.18
CA VAL A 61 14.56 16.79 0.58
C VAL A 61 13.47 17.83 0.89
N LYS A 62 13.85 19.09 1.15
CA LYS A 62 12.88 20.14 1.49
C LYS A 62 12.03 20.51 0.28
N LEU A 63 12.63 20.56 -0.90
CA LEU A 63 11.88 20.77 -2.13
C LEU A 63 10.87 19.64 -2.32
N ILE A 64 11.32 18.39 -2.26
CA ILE A 64 10.47 17.21 -2.44
C ILE A 64 9.29 17.24 -1.47
N GLU A 65 9.54 17.37 -0.18
CA GLU A 65 8.46 17.45 0.83
C GLU A 65 7.49 18.61 0.54
N SER A 66 7.98 19.78 0.13
CA SER A 66 7.13 20.94 -0.16
C SER A 66 6.26 20.81 -1.41
N LEU A 67 6.56 19.85 -2.28
CA LEU A 67 5.85 19.63 -3.53
C LEU A 67 4.82 18.50 -3.43
N ASN A 68 4.91 17.61 -2.42
CA ASN A 68 3.99 16.47 -2.35
C ASN A 68 2.54 16.94 -2.19
N GLU A 69 1.68 16.43 -3.07
CA GLU A 69 0.24 16.77 -3.19
C GLU A 69 -0.04 18.26 -3.38
N LYS A 70 1.00 19.05 -3.66
CA LYS A 70 0.85 20.48 -3.82
C LYS A 70 0.11 20.76 -5.11
N ASP A 71 -1.00 21.49 -5.00
CA ASP A 71 -1.88 21.86 -6.11
C ASP A 71 -2.62 20.67 -6.78
N GLY A 72 -2.65 19.49 -6.15
CA GLY A 72 -3.45 18.34 -6.58
C GLY A 72 -3.03 17.02 -5.93
N GLU A 73 -3.99 16.13 -5.64
CA GLU A 73 -3.75 14.83 -5.00
C GLU A 73 -2.82 13.92 -5.83
N ALA A 74 -2.88 14.02 -7.17
CA ALA A 74 -1.98 13.28 -8.04
C ALA A 74 -0.55 13.84 -8.09
N ASN A 75 -0.28 15.04 -7.53
CA ASN A 75 1.04 15.66 -7.58
C ASN A 75 1.99 15.05 -6.54
N ILE A 76 2.23 13.75 -6.66
CA ILE A 76 3.09 12.98 -5.77
C ILE A 76 4.54 13.24 -6.17
N SER A 77 5.34 13.67 -5.19
CA SER A 77 6.77 13.97 -5.39
C SER A 77 7.68 13.10 -4.54
N CYS A 78 7.11 12.30 -3.64
CA CYS A 78 7.85 11.48 -2.70
C CYS A 78 7.27 10.08 -2.53
N GLY A 79 7.84 9.30 -1.62
CA GLY A 79 7.38 7.94 -1.34
C GLY A 79 7.84 6.88 -2.35
N TYR A 80 7.24 5.69 -2.24
CA TYR A 80 7.57 4.51 -3.04
C TYR A 80 7.32 4.73 -4.52
N HIS A 81 6.19 5.33 -4.91
CA HIS A 81 5.81 5.48 -6.32
C HIS A 81 6.61 6.55 -7.05
N ALA A 82 7.04 7.62 -6.37
CA ALA A 82 8.01 8.56 -6.93
C ALA A 82 9.36 7.87 -7.24
N ILE A 83 9.84 7.01 -6.33
CA ILE A 83 11.06 6.21 -6.56
C ILE A 83 10.85 5.22 -7.70
N GLU A 84 9.70 4.58 -7.74
CA GLU A 84 9.32 3.62 -8.78
C GLU A 84 9.33 4.28 -10.17
N PHE A 85 8.62 5.39 -10.35
CA PHE A 85 8.60 6.15 -11.60
C PHE A 85 10.01 6.64 -12.01
N LEU A 86 10.82 7.08 -11.04
CA LEU A 86 12.20 7.46 -11.33
C LEU A 86 13.04 6.26 -11.80
N LEU A 87 12.80 5.05 -11.32
CA LEU A 87 13.59 3.88 -11.69
C LEU A 87 13.10 3.20 -12.98
N TRP A 88 11.79 3.13 -13.18
CA TRP A 88 11.17 2.44 -14.32
C TRP A 88 10.68 3.38 -15.42
N GLY A 89 10.38 4.64 -15.11
CA GLY A 89 9.71 5.57 -16.04
C GLY A 89 8.25 5.17 -16.25
N GLN A 90 7.59 5.81 -17.21
CA GLN A 90 6.25 5.37 -17.62
C GLN A 90 6.30 3.94 -18.10
N ASP A 91 5.24 3.20 -17.79
CA ASP A 91 5.07 1.90 -18.39
C ASP A 91 4.29 1.99 -19.72
N LEU A 92 5.08 1.96 -20.80
CA LEU A 92 4.60 1.96 -22.17
C LEU A 92 4.70 0.57 -22.80
N SER A 93 5.06 -0.44 -22.02
CA SER A 93 5.22 -1.80 -22.47
C SER A 93 3.87 -2.53 -22.41
N ALA A 94 3.71 -3.51 -23.30
CA ALA A 94 2.45 -4.23 -23.44
C ALA A 94 2.36 -5.47 -22.54
N ASP A 95 3.47 -5.94 -21.99
CA ASP A 95 3.55 -7.18 -21.22
C ASP A 95 4.74 -7.21 -20.24
N GLY A 96 5.20 -6.04 -19.84
CA GLY A 96 6.41 -5.85 -19.04
C GLY A 96 6.47 -4.42 -18.53
N PRO A 97 7.38 -4.10 -17.60
CA PRO A 97 7.34 -2.85 -16.88
C PRO A 97 7.95 -1.70 -17.68
N GLY A 98 7.91 -0.51 -17.09
CA GLY A 98 8.63 0.66 -17.56
C GLY A 98 10.11 0.38 -17.85
N ALA A 99 10.59 0.91 -18.97
CA ALA A 99 11.90 0.58 -19.54
C ALA A 99 12.90 1.76 -19.48
N ARG A 100 12.85 2.59 -18.43
CA ARG A 100 13.78 3.72 -18.27
C ARG A 100 15.24 3.23 -18.33
N PRO A 101 16.05 3.79 -19.22
CA PRO A 101 17.42 3.32 -19.38
C PRO A 101 18.32 3.88 -18.29
N HIS A 102 19.27 3.08 -17.79
CA HIS A 102 20.28 3.57 -16.84
C HIS A 102 21.10 4.77 -17.35
N THR A 103 21.11 5.02 -18.67
CA THR A 103 21.76 6.19 -19.26
C THR A 103 21.12 7.50 -18.81
N ASP A 104 19.85 7.49 -18.39
CA ASP A 104 19.17 8.64 -17.77
C ASP A 104 19.86 9.14 -16.52
N TYR A 105 20.66 8.31 -15.86
CA TYR A 105 21.39 8.64 -14.63
C TYR A 105 22.89 8.85 -14.87
N THR A 106 23.35 8.79 -16.12
CA THR A 106 24.78 8.90 -16.44
C THR A 106 25.08 9.87 -17.55
N THR A 107 24.45 9.71 -18.72
CA THR A 107 24.76 10.49 -19.93
C THR A 107 23.55 11.18 -20.55
N GLY A 108 22.34 10.85 -20.10
CA GLY A 108 21.10 11.46 -20.56
C GLY A 108 20.97 12.92 -20.14
N GLU A 109 20.01 13.62 -20.74
CA GLU A 109 19.69 14.99 -20.35
C GLU A 109 19.22 15.04 -18.89
N ASN A 110 19.67 16.07 -18.17
CA ASN A 110 19.38 16.27 -16.76
C ASN A 110 19.75 15.09 -15.84
N ALA A 111 20.69 14.23 -16.25
CA ALA A 111 21.08 13.03 -15.50
C ALA A 111 21.57 13.31 -14.07
N GLU A 112 22.29 14.40 -13.86
CA GLU A 112 22.73 14.83 -12.54
C GLU A 112 21.52 15.19 -11.66
N ARG A 113 20.60 16.02 -12.16
CA ARG A 113 19.38 16.42 -11.47
C ARG A 113 18.48 15.24 -11.13
N ARG A 114 18.31 14.30 -12.06
CA ARG A 114 17.56 13.06 -11.83
C ARG A 114 18.21 12.20 -10.75
N SER A 115 19.53 12.13 -10.74
CA SER A 115 20.30 11.44 -9.68
C SER A 115 20.15 12.12 -8.32
N GLU A 116 20.13 13.45 -8.28
CA GLU A 116 19.87 14.24 -7.08
C GLU A 116 18.47 13.97 -6.53
N TYR A 117 17.45 13.99 -7.41
CA TYR A 117 16.07 13.66 -7.05
C TYR A 117 15.98 12.26 -6.44
N LEU A 118 16.45 11.24 -7.16
CA LEU A 118 16.38 9.84 -6.70
C LEU A 118 17.06 9.67 -5.33
N ARG A 119 18.20 10.31 -5.10
CA ARG A 119 18.88 10.29 -3.79
C ARG A 119 18.06 10.98 -2.71
N ALA A 120 17.53 12.16 -3.00
CA ALA A 120 16.76 12.95 -2.04
C ALA A 120 15.46 12.22 -1.65
N VAL A 121 14.69 11.71 -2.61
CA VAL A 121 13.45 10.97 -2.32
C VAL A 121 13.72 9.65 -1.58
N THR A 122 14.80 8.93 -1.93
CA THR A 122 15.16 7.70 -1.21
C THR A 122 15.57 7.99 0.23
N GLY A 123 16.35 9.06 0.46
CA GLY A 123 16.72 9.49 1.82
C GLY A 123 15.51 9.94 2.63
N PHE A 124 14.55 10.62 2.00
CA PHE A 124 13.30 11.04 2.62
C PHE A 124 12.43 9.84 3.01
N LEU A 125 12.25 8.86 2.13
CA LEU A 125 11.53 7.62 2.41
C LEU A 125 12.12 6.90 3.64
N VAL A 126 13.45 6.76 3.70
CA VAL A 126 14.11 6.15 4.87
C VAL A 126 13.84 6.93 6.14
N ALA A 127 13.95 8.26 6.11
CA ALA A 127 13.68 9.10 7.28
C ALA A 127 12.25 8.95 7.80
N LYS A 128 11.25 8.91 6.90
CA LYS A 128 9.85 8.70 7.27
C LYS A 128 9.57 7.31 7.84
N LEU A 129 10.21 6.27 7.30
CA LEU A 129 10.12 4.93 7.88
C LEU A 129 10.78 4.85 9.27
N GLU A 130 11.89 5.55 9.49
CA GLU A 130 12.56 5.65 10.80
C GLU A 130 11.69 6.39 11.83
N GLU A 131 10.90 7.39 11.41
CA GLU A 131 9.91 8.07 12.26
C GLU A 131 8.84 7.07 12.75
N VAL A 132 8.25 6.27 11.85
CA VAL A 132 7.26 5.24 12.22
C VAL A 132 7.89 4.15 13.11
N GLU A 133 9.11 3.71 12.81
CA GLU A 133 9.84 2.74 13.63
C GLU A 133 10.04 3.27 15.07
N ALA A 134 10.40 4.55 15.21
CA ALA A 134 10.64 5.18 16.51
C ALA A 134 9.39 5.18 17.40
N GLU A 135 8.20 5.33 16.83
CA GLU A 135 6.93 5.24 17.55
C GLU A 135 6.61 3.85 18.09
N TRP A 136 7.20 2.82 17.47
CA TRP A 136 7.12 1.43 17.91
C TRP A 136 8.32 0.93 18.71
N ALA A 137 9.34 1.76 18.94
CA ALA A 137 10.54 1.38 19.66
C ALA A 137 10.26 0.95 21.12
N PRO A 138 10.86 -0.15 21.63
CA PRO A 138 10.63 -0.60 22.99
C PRO A 138 11.32 0.30 24.04
N GLY A 139 10.70 0.43 25.22
CA GLY A 139 11.30 1.12 26.37
C GLY A 139 11.33 2.65 26.26
N LYS A 140 10.50 3.24 25.40
CA LYS A 140 10.28 4.68 25.25
C LYS A 140 8.88 5.07 25.71
N GLU A 141 8.63 6.36 25.92
CA GLU A 141 7.27 6.89 26.01
C GLU A 141 6.86 7.39 24.63
N ASN A 142 6.33 6.47 23.82
CA ASN A 142 5.91 6.62 22.43
C ASN A 142 4.56 5.89 22.21
N TYR A 143 4.07 5.83 20.97
CA TYR A 143 2.81 5.14 20.64
C TYR A 143 2.74 3.72 21.21
N ARG A 144 3.79 2.91 21.08
CA ARG A 144 3.83 1.55 21.66
C ARG A 144 3.60 1.53 23.16
N SER A 145 4.17 2.46 23.92
CA SER A 145 3.93 2.56 25.37
C SER A 145 2.46 2.83 25.69
N GLY A 146 1.82 3.72 24.93
CA GLY A 146 0.39 4.01 25.03
C GLY A 146 -0.47 2.80 24.68
N PHE A 147 -0.22 2.19 23.52
CA PHE A 147 -0.92 1.00 23.03
C PHE A 147 -0.90 -0.15 24.04
N LEU A 148 0.24 -0.38 24.70
CA LEU A 148 0.37 -1.44 25.72
C LEU A 148 -0.32 -1.13 27.05
N LYS A 149 -0.60 0.14 27.36
CA LYS A 149 -1.32 0.58 28.56
C LYS A 149 -2.83 0.69 28.33
N MET A 150 -3.25 0.72 27.07
CA MET A 150 -4.64 0.81 26.64
C MET A 150 -5.45 -0.41 27.14
N PRO A 151 -6.74 -0.24 27.47
CA PRO A 151 -7.64 -1.36 27.67
C PRO A 151 -7.56 -2.36 26.51
N SER A 152 -7.43 -3.66 26.82
CA SER A 152 -7.19 -4.67 25.78
C SER A 152 -8.27 -4.70 24.71
N LEU A 153 -9.52 -4.41 25.06
CA LEU A 153 -10.63 -4.38 24.09
C LEU A 153 -10.44 -3.26 23.05
N GLU A 154 -10.04 -2.06 23.48
CA GLU A 154 -9.76 -0.93 22.59
C GLU A 154 -8.54 -1.24 21.68
N ALA A 155 -7.51 -1.91 22.21
CA ALA A 155 -6.36 -2.32 21.41
C ALA A 155 -6.74 -3.38 20.35
N ILE A 156 -7.62 -4.33 20.70
CA ILE A 156 -8.11 -5.35 19.76
C ILE A 156 -9.02 -4.71 18.71
N GLU A 157 -9.86 -3.75 19.09
CA GLU A 157 -10.69 -2.97 18.16
C GLU A 157 -9.81 -2.30 17.09
N LYS A 158 -8.73 -1.61 17.49
CA LYS A 158 -7.77 -1.02 16.54
C LYS A 158 -7.15 -2.06 15.59
N ILE A 159 -6.68 -3.19 16.12
CA ILE A 159 -6.11 -4.27 15.30
C ILE A 159 -7.12 -4.78 14.27
N MET A 160 -8.36 -5.01 14.70
CA MET A 160 -9.40 -5.52 13.81
C MET A 160 -9.88 -4.50 12.79
N THR A 161 -9.93 -3.21 13.15
CA THR A 161 -10.21 -2.11 12.22
C THR A 161 -9.16 -2.06 11.10
N GLY A 162 -7.87 -2.18 11.42
CA GLY A 162 -6.83 -2.21 10.38
C GLY A 162 -6.96 -3.42 9.45
N MET A 163 -7.29 -4.60 9.99
CA MET A 163 -7.56 -5.79 9.18
C MET A 163 -8.79 -5.63 8.27
N SER A 164 -9.88 -5.06 8.79
CA SER A 164 -11.15 -4.96 8.06
C SER A 164 -11.12 -3.87 6.99
N MET A 165 -10.54 -2.71 7.30
CA MET A 165 -10.36 -1.60 6.36
C MET A 165 -9.35 -1.95 5.26
N LEU A 166 -8.21 -2.55 5.59
CA LEU A 166 -7.28 -3.01 4.56
C LEU A 166 -7.95 -4.02 3.62
N SER A 167 -8.73 -4.95 4.18
CA SER A 167 -9.42 -5.98 3.38
C SER A 167 -10.49 -5.39 2.47
N GLY A 168 -11.50 -4.74 3.04
CA GLY A 168 -12.71 -4.34 2.32
C GLY A 168 -12.58 -3.00 1.61
N PHE A 169 -12.10 -1.99 2.31
CA PHE A 169 -12.00 -0.63 1.77
C PHE A 169 -10.79 -0.51 0.83
N GLU A 170 -9.58 -0.67 1.35
CA GLU A 170 -8.36 -0.39 0.58
C GLU A 170 -8.16 -1.40 -0.56
N MET A 171 -8.10 -2.70 -0.24
CA MET A 171 -7.74 -3.70 -1.25
C MET A 171 -8.90 -4.03 -2.21
N ALA A 172 -10.10 -4.29 -1.69
CA ALA A 172 -11.22 -4.69 -2.54
C ALA A 172 -11.79 -3.51 -3.32
N SER A 173 -12.12 -2.39 -2.66
CA SER A 173 -12.69 -1.20 -3.32
C SER A 173 -11.63 -0.42 -4.08
N GLU A 174 -10.67 0.18 -3.37
CA GLU A 174 -9.84 1.22 -3.97
C GLU A 174 -8.75 0.67 -4.91
N ARG A 175 -8.09 -0.44 -4.54
CA ARG A 175 -6.99 -1.00 -5.37
C ARG A 175 -7.47 -1.93 -6.48
N LEU A 176 -8.37 -2.87 -6.18
CA LEU A 176 -8.76 -3.90 -7.15
C LEU A 176 -9.99 -3.53 -7.98
N ASN A 177 -11.08 -3.04 -7.37
CA ASN A 177 -12.30 -2.73 -8.11
C ASN A 177 -12.10 -1.57 -9.08
N VAL A 178 -11.35 -0.52 -8.71
CA VAL A 178 -11.05 0.59 -9.62
C VAL A 178 -10.34 0.09 -10.88
N ALA A 179 -9.21 -0.60 -10.75
CA ALA A 179 -8.48 -1.15 -11.89
C ALA A 179 -9.30 -2.20 -12.68
N TYR A 180 -10.15 -2.98 -11.98
CA TYR A 180 -11.07 -3.91 -12.61
C TYR A 180 -12.14 -3.19 -13.47
N ASP A 181 -12.69 -2.08 -13.01
CA ASP A 181 -13.74 -1.37 -13.73
C ASP A 181 -13.19 -0.53 -14.88
N THR A 182 -12.09 0.19 -14.66
CA THR A 182 -11.51 1.08 -15.67
C THR A 182 -10.70 0.33 -16.71
N LYS A 183 -10.11 -0.81 -16.33
CA LYS A 183 -9.15 -1.58 -17.15
C LYS A 183 -7.95 -0.74 -17.58
N ALA A 184 -7.65 0.31 -16.80
CA ALA A 184 -6.53 1.19 -17.04
C ALA A 184 -5.34 0.75 -16.20
N GLN A 185 -4.19 0.64 -16.85
CA GLN A 185 -2.92 0.32 -16.22
C GLN A 185 -2.49 1.39 -15.20
N GLU A 186 -2.83 2.67 -15.45
CA GLU A 186 -2.53 3.75 -14.50
C GLU A 186 -3.35 3.70 -13.20
N ASP A 187 -4.43 2.89 -13.17
CA ASP A 187 -5.27 2.75 -12.00
C ASP A 187 -4.85 1.56 -11.11
N GLU A 188 -3.85 0.78 -11.51
CA GLU A 188 -3.26 -0.23 -10.61
C GLU A 188 -2.04 0.31 -9.86
N HIS A 189 -1.93 -0.09 -8.60
CA HIS A 189 -0.85 0.32 -7.72
C HIS A 189 0.46 -0.38 -8.09
N SER A 190 1.57 0.35 -8.15
CA SER A 190 2.87 -0.18 -8.61
C SER A 190 2.89 -0.59 -10.10
N CYS A 191 2.16 0.15 -10.95
CA CYS A 191 2.08 -0.08 -12.39
C CYS A 191 3.44 0.03 -13.08
N PHE A 192 4.26 1.04 -12.74
CA PHE A 192 5.52 1.31 -13.45
C PHE A 192 6.49 0.12 -13.40
N SER A 193 6.44 -0.66 -12.32
CA SER A 193 7.34 -1.81 -12.09
C SER A 193 6.71 -3.18 -12.33
N ASP A 194 5.44 -3.26 -12.76
CA ASP A 194 4.66 -4.50 -12.87
C ASP A 194 4.57 -5.31 -11.55
N THR A 195 4.57 -4.62 -10.41
CA THR A 195 4.60 -5.30 -9.09
C THR A 195 3.29 -5.29 -8.30
N THR A 196 2.17 -4.86 -8.89
CA THR A 196 0.81 -4.91 -8.30
C THR A 196 0.47 -6.27 -7.67
N HIS A 197 0.86 -7.36 -8.32
CA HIS A 197 0.64 -8.71 -7.79
C HIS A 197 1.33 -8.93 -6.42
N ASN A 198 2.51 -8.34 -6.20
CA ASN A 198 3.18 -8.40 -4.91
C ASN A 198 2.46 -7.57 -3.86
N ASP A 199 1.96 -6.38 -4.22
CA ASP A 199 1.15 -5.54 -3.33
C ASP A 199 0.00 -6.36 -2.74
N MET A 200 -0.79 -7.00 -3.62
CA MET A 200 -1.91 -7.85 -3.19
C MET A 200 -1.49 -9.04 -2.32
N ILE A 201 -0.42 -9.74 -2.69
CA ILE A 201 0.04 -10.91 -1.93
C ILE A 201 0.53 -10.52 -0.53
N TYR A 202 1.31 -9.44 -0.41
CA TYR A 202 1.99 -9.12 0.83
C TYR A 202 1.14 -8.31 1.80
N ASP A 203 0.17 -7.52 1.33
CA ASP A 203 -0.85 -6.91 2.19
C ASP A 203 -1.69 -8.00 2.89
N LEU A 204 -2.17 -8.99 2.12
CA LEU A 204 -2.89 -10.14 2.67
C LEU A 204 -2.03 -11.03 3.55
N THR A 205 -0.74 -11.12 3.26
CA THR A 205 0.22 -11.78 4.15
C THR A 205 0.30 -11.04 5.50
N GLY A 206 0.27 -9.71 5.51
CA GLY A 206 0.15 -8.90 6.72
C GLY A 206 -1.08 -9.27 7.57
N ILE A 207 -2.26 -9.37 6.93
CA ILE A 207 -3.49 -9.82 7.60
C ILE A 207 -3.33 -11.24 8.17
N ALA A 208 -2.74 -12.17 7.42
CA ALA A 208 -2.48 -13.53 7.88
C ALA A 208 -1.49 -13.60 9.06
N ASN A 209 -0.47 -12.72 9.06
CA ASN A 209 0.50 -12.60 10.14
C ASN A 209 -0.17 -12.15 11.44
N VAL A 210 -1.06 -11.15 11.38
CA VAL A 210 -1.83 -10.66 12.54
C VAL A 210 -2.80 -11.73 13.05
N TRP A 211 -3.51 -12.41 12.15
CA TRP A 211 -4.44 -13.48 12.49
C TRP A 211 -3.76 -14.63 13.25
N SER A 212 -2.61 -15.08 12.74
CA SER A 212 -1.86 -16.22 13.29
C SER A 212 -0.91 -15.84 14.44
N GLY A 213 -0.53 -14.55 14.54
CA GLY A 213 0.45 -14.07 15.50
C GLY A 213 1.88 -14.48 15.15
N SER A 214 2.22 -14.53 13.85
CA SER A 214 3.54 -14.96 13.38
C SER A 214 4.12 -14.03 12.32
N TYR A 215 5.44 -13.78 12.38
CA TYR A 215 6.19 -13.02 11.38
C TYR A 215 7.65 -13.46 11.38
N GLY A 216 8.09 -14.14 10.30
CA GLY A 216 9.41 -14.76 10.24
C GLY A 216 9.62 -15.74 11.39
N ASP A 217 10.66 -15.55 12.19
CA ASP A 217 10.95 -16.38 13.37
C ASP A 217 10.19 -15.94 14.64
N LEU A 218 9.44 -14.83 14.58
CA LEU A 218 8.62 -14.35 15.70
C LEU A 218 7.27 -15.07 15.69
N SER A 219 6.84 -15.52 16.86
CA SER A 219 5.54 -16.16 17.05
C SER A 219 4.96 -15.90 18.44
N GLY A 220 3.64 -15.81 18.52
CA GLY A 220 2.87 -15.65 19.74
C GLY A 220 1.38 -15.95 19.47
N PRO A 221 0.49 -15.69 20.44
CA PRO A 221 -0.94 -15.79 20.19
C PRO A 221 -1.37 -14.73 19.18
N GLY A 222 -1.93 -15.16 18.05
CA GLY A 222 -2.65 -14.29 17.12
C GLY A 222 -4.10 -14.06 17.54
N LEU A 223 -4.81 -13.25 16.76
CA LEU A 223 -6.24 -13.00 16.96
C LEU A 223 -7.07 -14.30 16.93
N GLU A 224 -6.62 -15.30 16.18
CA GLU A 224 -7.23 -16.63 16.10
C GLU A 224 -7.43 -17.27 17.49
N ALA A 225 -6.45 -17.14 18.38
CA ALA A 225 -6.51 -17.77 19.70
C ALA A 225 -7.62 -17.18 20.58
N LEU A 226 -7.91 -15.89 20.43
CA LEU A 226 -9.01 -15.22 21.11
C LEU A 226 -10.35 -15.52 20.42
N ALA A 227 -10.39 -15.42 19.10
CA ALA A 227 -11.58 -15.71 18.30
C ALA A 227 -12.09 -17.14 18.54
N GLY A 228 -11.19 -18.13 18.62
CA GLY A 228 -11.54 -19.52 18.90
C GLY A 228 -12.16 -19.76 20.28
N GLN A 229 -11.95 -18.85 21.25
CA GLN A 229 -12.59 -18.93 22.57
C GLN A 229 -13.97 -18.26 22.59
N ILE A 230 -14.16 -17.21 21.79
CA ILE A 230 -15.39 -16.39 21.76
C ILE A 230 -16.41 -16.98 20.77
N ALA A 231 -15.99 -17.22 19.54
CA ALA A 231 -16.83 -17.65 18.43
C ALA A 231 -16.10 -18.72 17.57
N PRO A 232 -16.06 -19.99 18.00
CA PRO A 232 -15.25 -21.03 17.37
C PRO A 232 -15.54 -21.29 15.88
N ASP A 233 -16.82 -21.31 15.51
CA ASP A 233 -17.25 -21.54 14.13
C ASP A 233 -16.88 -20.35 13.23
N LEU A 234 -17.01 -19.13 13.76
CA LEU A 234 -16.63 -17.91 13.07
C LEU A 234 -15.10 -17.80 12.92
N SER A 235 -14.34 -18.12 13.96
CA SER A 235 -12.89 -18.22 13.92
C SER A 235 -12.41 -19.21 12.85
N THR A 236 -13.05 -20.37 12.76
CA THR A 236 -12.74 -21.37 11.73
C THR A 236 -13.02 -20.82 10.33
N SER A 237 -14.15 -20.14 10.16
CA SER A 237 -14.59 -19.58 8.88
C SER A 237 -13.68 -18.44 8.43
N LEU A 238 -13.34 -17.52 9.33
CA LEU A 238 -12.44 -16.40 9.07
C LEU A 238 -11.02 -16.87 8.77
N GLY A 239 -10.46 -17.79 9.55
CA GLY A 239 -9.12 -18.33 9.28
C GLY A 239 -9.05 -19.04 7.92
N ALA A 240 -10.10 -19.77 7.53
CA ALA A 240 -10.19 -20.36 6.21
C ALA A 240 -10.28 -19.30 5.10
N LYS A 241 -11.03 -18.22 5.33
CA LYS A 241 -11.20 -17.11 4.38
C LYS A 241 -9.92 -16.30 4.20
N ILE A 242 -9.17 -16.00 5.27
CA ILE A 242 -7.85 -15.36 5.22
C ILE A 242 -6.85 -16.19 4.43
N LYS A 243 -6.86 -17.51 4.60
CA LYS A 243 -6.03 -18.39 3.76
C LYS A 243 -6.48 -18.34 2.30
N ALA A 244 -7.79 -18.34 2.04
CA ALA A 244 -8.33 -18.31 0.69
C ALA A 244 -8.01 -16.99 -0.04
N SER A 245 -8.03 -15.84 0.64
CA SER A 245 -7.70 -14.55 0.05
C SER A 245 -6.24 -14.50 -0.40
N VAL A 246 -5.31 -14.95 0.44
CA VAL A 246 -3.88 -15.05 0.06
C VAL A 246 -3.69 -15.94 -1.17
N GLU A 247 -4.39 -17.07 -1.25
CA GLU A 247 -4.28 -17.95 -2.42
C GLU A 247 -4.98 -17.39 -3.66
N ALA A 248 -6.06 -16.61 -3.48
CA ALA A 248 -6.72 -15.90 -4.58
C ALA A 248 -5.81 -14.85 -5.20
N ALA A 249 -5.15 -14.02 -4.38
CA ALA A 249 -4.19 -13.02 -4.85
C ALA A 249 -3.02 -13.66 -5.62
N LYS A 250 -2.48 -14.79 -5.12
CA LYS A 250 -1.42 -15.55 -5.83
C LYS A 250 -1.89 -16.16 -7.16
N ALA A 251 -3.19 -16.34 -7.35
CA ALA A 251 -3.74 -16.92 -8.56
C ALA A 251 -3.99 -15.88 -9.67
N ILE A 252 -3.88 -14.58 -9.37
CA ILE A 252 -3.95 -13.52 -10.37
C ILE A 252 -2.77 -13.68 -11.34
N PRO A 253 -3.02 -13.77 -12.67
CA PRO A 253 -1.96 -13.82 -13.66
C PRO A 253 -1.05 -12.58 -13.58
N VAL A 254 0.23 -12.77 -13.90
CA VAL A 254 1.23 -11.70 -13.95
C VAL A 254 1.66 -11.50 -15.41
N PRO A 255 1.81 -10.24 -15.88
CA PRO A 255 1.57 -8.99 -15.14
C PRO A 255 0.08 -8.66 -14.97
N PHE A 256 -0.24 -7.79 -13.99
CA PHE A 256 -1.63 -7.53 -13.57
C PHE A 256 -2.37 -6.66 -14.59
N ASP A 257 -1.69 -5.69 -15.21
CA ASP A 257 -2.13 -4.93 -16.39
C ASP A 257 -2.72 -5.82 -17.50
N GLN A 258 -2.19 -7.03 -17.73
CA GLN A 258 -2.72 -7.99 -18.69
C GLN A 258 -3.87 -8.81 -18.12
N ALA A 259 -3.90 -9.02 -16.81
CA ALA A 259 -4.95 -9.76 -16.12
C ALA A 259 -6.28 -8.97 -16.06
N ILE A 260 -6.23 -7.63 -16.02
CA ILE A 260 -7.42 -6.76 -16.00
C ILE A 260 -8.11 -6.62 -17.35
N LEU A 261 -7.48 -7.05 -18.45
CA LEU A 261 -8.02 -6.91 -19.80
C LEU A 261 -9.00 -8.04 -20.18
N GLY A 262 -9.77 -7.79 -21.24
CA GLY A 262 -10.74 -8.74 -21.80
C GLY A 262 -12.16 -8.61 -21.22
N GLU A 263 -13.02 -9.55 -21.61
CA GLU A 263 -14.39 -9.69 -21.09
C GLU A 263 -14.36 -10.32 -19.70
N ASP A 264 -15.41 -10.14 -18.89
CA ASP A 264 -15.45 -10.60 -17.49
C ASP A 264 -15.25 -12.12 -17.29
N ASP A 265 -15.44 -12.94 -18.33
CA ASP A 265 -15.17 -14.37 -18.29
C ASP A 265 -13.70 -14.75 -18.59
N ALA A 266 -12.86 -13.79 -18.97
CA ALA A 266 -11.45 -14.00 -19.19
C ALA A 266 -10.77 -14.53 -17.91
N PRO A 267 -9.74 -15.39 -18.04
CA PRO A 267 -9.10 -16.00 -16.87
C PRO A 267 -8.55 -15.00 -15.84
N GLY A 268 -7.91 -13.91 -16.30
CA GLY A 268 -7.38 -12.86 -15.42
C GLY A 268 -8.49 -12.11 -14.68
N ARG A 269 -9.49 -11.63 -15.43
CA ARG A 269 -10.71 -10.99 -14.91
C ARG A 269 -11.36 -11.80 -13.81
N ARG A 270 -11.59 -13.10 -14.04
CA ARG A 270 -12.18 -14.00 -13.03
C ARG A 270 -11.31 -14.19 -11.80
N ALA A 271 -9.98 -14.20 -11.95
CA ALA A 271 -9.08 -14.32 -10.81
C ALA A 271 -9.08 -13.05 -9.94
N ILE A 272 -9.13 -11.87 -10.56
CA ILE A 272 -9.22 -10.58 -9.87
C ILE A 272 -10.57 -10.46 -9.17
N LEU A 273 -11.68 -10.72 -9.86
CA LEU A 273 -13.03 -10.69 -9.27
C LEU A 273 -13.15 -11.67 -8.09
N ASN A 274 -12.63 -12.90 -8.22
CA ASN A 274 -12.62 -13.85 -7.12
C ASN A 274 -11.78 -13.33 -5.92
N THR A 275 -10.72 -12.57 -6.16
CA THR A 275 -9.93 -11.95 -5.09
C THR A 275 -10.72 -10.85 -4.39
N ILE A 276 -11.40 -9.97 -5.15
CA ILE A 276 -12.31 -8.94 -4.64
C ILE A 276 -13.40 -9.55 -3.76
N GLU A 277 -14.18 -10.51 -4.28
CA GLU A 277 -15.27 -11.15 -3.54
C GLU A 277 -14.75 -11.87 -2.27
N THR A 278 -13.55 -12.44 -2.34
CA THR A 278 -12.94 -13.09 -1.17
C THR A 278 -12.51 -12.08 -0.10
N LEU A 279 -12.05 -10.89 -0.49
CA LEU A 279 -11.71 -9.79 0.42
C LEU A 279 -12.95 -9.17 1.07
N GLU A 280 -14.04 -9.02 0.32
CA GLU A 280 -15.34 -8.57 0.82
C GLU A 280 -15.89 -9.55 1.88
N ASP A 281 -15.93 -10.84 1.55
CA ASP A 281 -16.32 -11.90 2.50
C ASP A 281 -15.42 -11.90 3.76
N GLN A 282 -14.11 -11.68 3.59
CA GLN A 282 -13.16 -11.59 4.70
C GLN A 282 -13.48 -10.42 5.62
N ALA A 283 -13.77 -9.24 5.04
CA ALA A 283 -14.14 -8.04 5.77
C ALA A 283 -15.46 -8.23 6.54
N GLU A 284 -16.48 -8.86 5.92
CA GLU A 284 -17.74 -9.18 6.59
C GLU A 284 -17.56 -10.12 7.79
N LEU A 285 -16.68 -11.13 7.67
CA LEU A 285 -16.38 -12.04 8.77
C LEU A 285 -15.62 -11.34 9.91
N LEU A 286 -14.75 -10.36 9.60
CA LEU A 286 -14.10 -9.51 10.61
C LEU A 286 -15.13 -8.65 11.36
N VAL A 287 -16.10 -8.06 10.65
CA VAL A 287 -17.22 -7.31 11.26
C VAL A 287 -18.06 -8.20 12.16
N ALA A 288 -18.42 -9.40 11.70
CA ALA A 288 -19.15 -10.37 12.51
C ALA A 288 -18.38 -10.74 13.78
N LEU A 289 -17.05 -10.92 13.67
CA LEU A 289 -16.22 -11.26 14.82
C LEU A 289 -16.13 -10.10 15.82
N GLY A 290 -15.98 -8.86 15.34
CA GLY A 290 -15.99 -7.68 16.19
C GLY A 290 -17.27 -7.60 17.03
N LYS A 291 -18.43 -7.86 16.41
CA LYS A 291 -19.73 -7.89 17.11
C LYS A 291 -19.77 -8.95 18.22
N GLU A 292 -19.25 -10.15 17.98
CA GLU A 292 -19.14 -11.21 19.01
C GLU A 292 -18.15 -10.82 20.14
N MET A 293 -17.14 -10.00 19.83
CA MET A 293 -16.19 -9.45 20.81
C MET A 293 -16.74 -8.22 21.56
N GLY A 294 -17.84 -7.63 21.10
CA GLY A 294 -18.56 -6.54 21.76
C GLY A 294 -18.26 -5.13 21.25
N PHE A 295 -17.70 -4.98 20.04
CA PHE A 295 -17.44 -3.69 19.39
C PHE A 295 -17.76 -3.74 17.88
N GLY A 296 -17.76 -2.59 17.21
CA GLY A 296 -17.91 -2.50 15.76
C GLY A 296 -16.54 -2.33 15.10
N VAL A 297 -16.40 -2.80 13.86
CA VAL A 297 -15.26 -2.44 13.00
C VAL A 297 -15.78 -2.01 11.64
N PRO A 298 -15.21 -0.98 11.00
CA PRO A 298 -15.64 -0.49 9.70
C PRO A 298 -15.07 -1.32 8.55
N ILE A 299 -15.71 -1.24 7.38
CA ILE A 299 -15.25 -1.87 6.11
C ILE A 299 -15.27 -0.91 4.92
N SER A 300 -15.58 0.37 5.17
CA SER A 300 -15.63 1.47 4.21
C SER A 300 -15.39 2.79 4.94
N GLU A 301 -15.03 3.85 4.20
CA GLU A 301 -15.07 5.21 4.72
C GLU A 301 -16.52 5.65 4.97
N GLY A 302 -17.02 5.34 6.17
CA GLY A 302 -18.29 5.81 6.73
C GLY A 302 -19.44 4.79 6.74
N GLU A 303 -20.02 4.56 7.92
CA GLU A 303 -21.08 5.43 8.43
C GLU A 303 -20.67 5.89 9.83
N GLU A 304 -20.62 7.21 10.08
CA GLU A 304 -20.57 7.78 11.44
C GLU A 304 -21.81 7.37 12.27
#